data_AF-A0A9E5M7M1-F1
#
_entry.id   AF-A0A9E5M7M1-F1
#
_cell.length_a   1.000
_cell.length_b   1.000
_cell.length_c   1.000
_cell.angle_alpha   90.00
_cell.angle_beta   90.00
_cell.angle_gamma   90.00
#
_symmetry.space_group_name_H-M   'P 1'
#
loop_
_entity.id
_entity.type
_entity.pdbx_description
1 polymer ?
#
loop_
_entity_poly.entity_id
_entity_poly.type
_entity_poly.pdbx_seq_one_letter_code
_entity_poly.pdbx_strand_id
1 'polypeptide(L)'
;DKEFRISSDTSLDAIKKYGNTVGTIFKTYGVRSRNEAVIVQESLKTSNPAILAELDPILASYKNITNNLVRTPVPPTLFEQHKQLAQAMSQAVYIVESFKKVNIDPVIALGALGKYQDTIMGISDAVEALKNQFFILGITYASTEGGAMFNKN
;
A
#
# COMPACT_ATOMS: atom_id res chain seq x y z
N ASP A 1 7.50 15.61 -7.05
CA ASP A 1 7.23 14.37 -7.80
C ASP A 1 8.24 13.29 -7.46
N LYS A 2 7.80 12.06 -7.15
CA LYS A 2 8.71 10.90 -7.14
C LYS A 2 8.77 10.37 -8.56
N GLU A 3 9.95 10.32 -9.14
CA GLU A 3 10.15 9.79 -10.50
C GLU A 3 10.01 8.25 -10.47
N PHE A 4 9.04 7.73 -11.21
CA PHE A 4 8.83 6.29 -11.37
C PHE A 4 9.75 5.72 -12.45
N ARG A 5 10.20 4.49 -12.27
CA ARG A 5 11.04 3.78 -13.24
C ARG A 5 10.16 2.98 -14.20
N ILE A 6 10.02 3.43 -15.43
CA ILE A 6 9.31 2.68 -16.48
C ILE A 6 10.33 1.78 -17.19
N SER A 7 10.07 0.47 -17.22
CA SER A 7 10.87 -0.49 -17.99
C SER A 7 10.57 -0.35 -19.48
N SER A 8 11.56 -0.60 -20.35
CA SER A 8 11.32 -0.75 -21.79
C SER A 8 10.86 -2.17 -22.17
N ASP A 9 11.00 -3.14 -21.26
CA ASP A 9 10.61 -4.54 -21.48
C ASP A 9 9.10 -4.71 -21.30
N THR A 10 8.44 -5.13 -22.39
CA THR A 10 7.00 -5.35 -22.49
C THR A 10 6.62 -6.82 -22.58
N SER A 11 7.60 -7.73 -22.43
CA SER A 11 7.37 -9.17 -22.49
C SER A 11 6.46 -9.67 -21.36
N LEU A 12 5.76 -10.79 -21.60
CA LEU A 12 4.96 -11.46 -20.57
C LEU A 12 5.82 -11.89 -19.36
N ASP A 13 7.08 -12.25 -19.60
CA ASP A 13 8.03 -12.59 -18.53
C ASP A 13 8.36 -11.39 -17.64
N ALA A 14 8.57 -10.20 -18.23
CA ALA A 14 8.78 -8.97 -17.47
C ALA A 14 7.54 -8.59 -16.64
N ILE A 15 6.35 -8.73 -17.22
CA ILE A 15 5.07 -8.51 -16.54
C ILE A 15 4.91 -9.50 -15.38
N LYS A 16 5.19 -10.79 -15.61
CA LYS A 16 5.14 -11.81 -14.55
C LYS A 16 6.12 -11.48 -13.43
N LYS A 17 7.37 -11.17 -13.76
CA LYS A 17 8.43 -10.80 -12.81
C LYS A 17 8.06 -9.55 -12.01
N TYR A 18 7.44 -8.56 -12.65
CA TYR A 18 6.93 -7.39 -11.95
C TYR A 18 5.89 -7.78 -10.88
N GLY A 19 4.87 -8.57 -11.22
CA GLY A 19 3.88 -9.00 -10.23
C GLY A 19 4.49 -9.83 -9.10
N ASN A 20 5.49 -10.66 -9.39
CA ASN A 20 6.27 -11.34 -8.34
C ASN A 20 7.00 -10.38 -7.41
N THR A 21 7.59 -9.32 -7.96
CA THR A 21 8.30 -8.30 -7.18
C THR A 21 7.34 -7.55 -6.28
N VAL A 22 6.23 -7.04 -6.83
CA VAL A 22 5.21 -6.32 -6.07
C VAL A 22 4.59 -7.22 -5.00
N GLY A 23 4.22 -8.45 -5.35
CA GLY A 23 3.62 -9.37 -4.38
C GLY A 23 4.58 -9.73 -3.24
N THR A 24 5.88 -9.87 -3.55
CA THR A 24 6.92 -10.09 -2.53
C THR A 24 7.07 -8.88 -1.60
N ILE A 25 6.97 -7.64 -2.12
CA ILE A 25 7.00 -6.41 -1.31
C ILE A 25 5.85 -6.45 -0.29
N PHE A 26 4.62 -6.73 -0.72
CA PHE A 26 3.46 -6.81 0.18
C PHE A 26 3.57 -7.97 1.18
N LYS A 27 4.06 -9.14 0.74
CA LYS A 27 4.27 -10.28 1.65
C LYS A 27 5.32 -9.98 2.73
N THR A 28 6.37 -9.23 2.38
CA THR A 28 7.49 -8.93 3.27
C THR A 28 7.14 -7.83 4.27
N TYR A 29 6.51 -6.75 3.79
CA TYR A 29 6.27 -5.53 4.56
C TYR A 29 4.80 -5.28 4.89
N GLY A 30 3.92 -6.25 4.66
CA GLY A 30 2.50 -6.13 4.97
C GLY A 30 2.23 -5.91 6.45
N VAL A 31 1.21 -5.11 6.76
CA VAL A 31 0.81 -4.79 8.14
C VAL A 31 0.33 -6.06 8.85
N ARG A 32 0.85 -6.31 10.05
CA ARG A 32 0.46 -7.41 10.95
C ARG A 32 -0.16 -6.95 12.27
N SER A 33 -0.28 -5.64 12.43
CA SER A 33 -0.89 -5.01 13.60
C SER A 33 -2.40 -4.93 13.45
N ARG A 34 -3.09 -4.62 14.55
CA ARG A 34 -4.50 -4.24 14.53
C ARG A 34 -4.71 -2.93 13.75
N ASN A 35 -5.97 -2.66 13.40
CA ASN A 35 -6.38 -1.52 12.58
C ASN A 35 -6.02 -0.15 13.18
N GLU A 36 -5.56 0.78 12.33
CA GLU A 36 -5.12 2.12 12.69
C GLU A 36 -6.22 2.96 13.36
N ALA A 37 -7.44 2.91 12.82
CA ALA A 37 -8.57 3.66 13.37
C ALA A 37 -8.94 3.16 14.77
N VAL A 38 -8.79 1.86 15.03
CA VAL A 38 -9.00 1.28 16.37
C VAL A 38 -7.95 1.79 17.35
N ILE A 39 -6.68 1.83 16.96
CA ILE A 39 -5.58 2.37 17.79
C ILE A 39 -5.85 3.83 18.18
N VAL A 40 -6.22 4.66 17.20
CA VAL A 40 -6.53 6.08 17.42
C VAL A 40 -7.75 6.25 18.31
N GLN A 41 -8.82 5.52 18.02
CA GLN A 41 -10.06 5.59 18.81
C GLN A 41 -9.81 5.20 20.27
N GLU A 42 -9.00 4.17 20.52
CA GLU A 42 -8.66 3.74 21.88
C GLU A 42 -7.82 4.79 22.60
N SER A 43 -6.77 5.32 21.97
CA SER A 43 -5.94 6.38 22.54
C SER A 43 -6.77 7.57 23.03
N LEU A 44 -7.76 7.99 22.24
CA LEU A 44 -8.68 9.06 22.60
C LEU A 44 -9.64 8.68 23.73
N LYS A 45 -10.26 7.49 23.64
CA LYS A 45 -11.23 7.03 24.65
C LYS A 45 -10.62 6.85 26.03
N THR A 46 -9.37 6.39 26.10
CA THR A 46 -8.67 6.17 27.36
C THR A 46 -7.80 7.35 27.78
N SER A 47 -7.79 8.45 27.02
CA SER A 47 -6.89 9.59 27.20
C SER A 47 -5.42 9.16 27.34
N ASN A 48 -5.02 8.12 26.59
CA ASN A 48 -3.69 7.53 26.68
C ASN A 48 -2.93 7.71 25.35
N PRO A 49 -2.10 8.77 25.23
CA PRO A 49 -1.32 9.02 24.01
C PRO A 49 -0.28 7.93 23.72
N ALA A 50 0.15 7.15 24.73
CA ALA A 50 1.16 6.12 24.54
C ALA A 50 0.70 4.99 23.60
N ILE A 51 -0.62 4.78 23.49
CA ILE A 51 -1.23 3.81 22.56
C ILE A 51 -0.88 4.13 21.10
N LEU A 52 -0.66 5.41 20.76
CA LEU A 52 -0.30 5.81 19.40
C LEU A 52 1.08 5.27 18.95
N ALA A 53 1.93 4.80 19.88
CA ALA A 53 3.18 4.13 19.52
C ALA A 53 2.93 2.83 18.73
N GLU A 54 1.74 2.22 18.85
CA GLU A 54 1.37 1.05 18.05
C GLU A 54 1.23 1.36 16.54
N LEU A 55 1.13 2.64 16.16
CA LEU A 55 1.14 3.07 14.76
C LEU A 55 2.55 3.03 14.13
N ASP A 56 3.62 2.95 14.93
CA ASP A 56 5.00 2.93 14.42
C ASP A 56 5.32 1.75 13.49
N PRO A 57 5.01 0.49 13.85
CA PRO A 57 5.20 -0.63 12.93
C PRO A 57 4.34 -0.52 11.65
N ILE A 58 3.16 0.09 11.74
CA ILE A 58 2.27 0.31 10.58
C ILE A 58 2.90 1.35 9.64
N LEU A 59 3.35 2.48 10.20
CA LEU A 59 4.02 3.54 9.47
C LEU A 59 5.28 3.02 8.77
N ALA A 60 6.08 2.20 9.47
CA ALA A 60 7.27 1.57 8.91
C ALA A 60 6.90 0.64 7.73
N SER A 61 5.85 -0.17 7.89
CA SER A 61 5.32 -1.06 6.85
C SER A 61 4.94 -0.29 5.59
N TYR A 62 4.12 0.76 5.72
CA TYR A 62 3.69 1.59 4.59
C TYR A 62 4.85 2.34 3.93
N LYS A 63 5.80 2.87 4.71
CA LYS A 63 7.01 3.51 4.17
C LYS A 63 7.86 2.52 3.38
N ASN A 64 8.05 1.31 3.90
CA ASN A 64 8.81 0.26 3.21
C ASN A 64 8.13 -0.16 1.90
N ILE A 65 6.82 -0.40 1.91
CA ILE A 65 6.08 -0.72 0.68
C ILE A 65 6.21 0.43 -0.33
N THR A 66 5.92 1.67 0.07
CA THR A 66 5.98 2.85 -0.80
C THR A 66 7.36 3.02 -1.43
N ASN A 67 8.42 2.91 -0.62
CA ASN A 67 9.80 3.09 -1.09
C ASN A 67 10.22 1.99 -2.06
N ASN A 68 9.78 0.75 -1.85
CA ASN A 68 10.08 -0.34 -2.77
C ASN A 68 9.26 -0.24 -4.07
N LEU A 69 7.99 0.18 -4.00
CA LEU A 69 7.18 0.41 -5.20
C LEU A 69 7.82 1.45 -6.12
N VAL A 70 8.18 2.62 -5.60
CA VAL A 70 8.81 3.70 -6.39
C VAL A 70 10.12 3.27 -7.06
N ARG A 71 10.85 2.33 -6.44
CA ARG A 71 12.12 1.81 -6.97
C ARG A 71 11.93 0.65 -7.95
N THR A 72 10.75 0.05 -8.01
CA THR A 72 10.43 -1.11 -8.85
C THR A 72 10.25 -0.66 -10.29
N PRO A 73 11.05 -1.14 -11.24
CA PRO A 73 10.80 -0.92 -12.66
C PRO A 73 9.46 -1.54 -13.06
N VAL A 74 8.59 -0.75 -13.67
CA VAL A 74 7.25 -1.19 -14.08
C VAL A 74 7.13 -1.26 -15.60
N PRO A 75 6.61 -2.36 -16.18
CA PRO A 75 6.28 -2.41 -17.60
C PRO A 75 5.27 -1.31 -17.98
N PRO A 76 5.35 -0.71 -19.17
CA PRO A 76 4.48 0.40 -19.57
C PRO A 76 2.99 0.06 -19.46
N THR A 77 2.63 -1.19 -19.73
CA THR A 77 1.25 -1.72 -19.65
C THR A 77 0.65 -1.72 -18.25
N LEU A 78 1.48 -1.64 -17.20
CA LEU A 78 1.06 -1.67 -15.79
C LEU A 78 1.31 -0.33 -15.08
N PHE A 79 1.80 0.67 -15.80
CA PHE A 79 2.30 1.91 -15.21
C PHE A 79 1.22 2.67 -14.43
N GLU A 80 0.02 2.83 -15.00
CA GLU A 80 -1.05 3.60 -14.36
C GLU A 80 -1.53 2.94 -13.06
N GLN A 81 -1.75 1.62 -13.06
CA GLN A 81 -2.15 0.88 -11.86
C GLN A 81 -1.05 0.90 -10.80
N HIS A 82 0.22 0.78 -11.21
CA HIS A 82 1.36 0.90 -10.30
C HIS A 82 1.45 2.27 -9.65
N LYS A 83 1.30 3.34 -10.44
CA LYS A 83 1.32 4.72 -9.98
C LYS A 83 0.19 4.97 -8.98
N GLN A 84 -1.03 4.52 -9.28
CA GLN A 84 -2.17 4.61 -8.38
C GLN A 84 -1.90 3.90 -7.05
N LEU A 85 -1.35 2.67 -7.09
CA LEU A 85 -0.99 1.93 -5.89
C LEU A 85 0.06 2.66 -5.04
N ALA A 86 1.14 3.14 -5.65
CA ALA A 86 2.19 3.87 -4.95
C ALA A 86 1.70 5.20 -4.35
N GLN A 87 0.77 5.88 -5.03
CA GLN A 87 0.12 7.08 -4.52
C GLN A 87 -0.79 6.76 -3.33
N ALA A 88 -1.63 5.74 -3.42
CA ALA A 88 -2.51 5.32 -2.33
C ALA A 88 -1.71 4.90 -1.09
N MET A 89 -0.60 4.16 -1.27
CA MET A 89 0.32 3.83 -0.19
C MET A 89 1.00 5.07 0.42
N SER A 90 1.35 6.07 -0.39
CA SER A 90 1.90 7.35 0.11
C SER A 90 0.87 8.12 0.92
N GLN A 91 -0.40 8.09 0.51
CA GLN A 91 -1.51 8.69 1.25
C GLN A 91 -1.74 7.97 2.59
N ALA A 92 -1.58 6.64 2.63
CA ALA A 92 -1.67 5.86 3.86
C ALA A 92 -0.54 6.23 4.84
N VAL A 93 0.69 6.44 4.35
CA VAL A 93 1.80 6.99 5.17
C VAL A 93 1.38 8.32 5.81
N TYR A 94 0.85 9.26 5.01
CA TYR A 94 0.41 10.57 5.51
C TYR A 94 -0.70 10.47 6.57
N ILE A 95 -1.66 9.55 6.39
CA ILE A 95 -2.74 9.36 7.35
C ILE A 95 -2.20 8.85 8.68
N VAL A 96 -1.31 7.85 8.66
CA VAL A 96 -0.73 7.31 9.90
C VAL A 96 0.12 8.37 10.61
N GLU A 97 0.89 9.18 9.87
CA GLU A 97 1.63 10.32 10.44
C GLU A 97 0.72 11.39 11.07
N SER A 98 -0.44 11.64 10.46
CA SER A 98 -1.46 12.56 10.96
C SER A 98 -2.14 12.01 12.22
N PHE A 99 -2.47 10.72 12.24
CA PHE A 99 -3.05 10.04 13.40
C PHE A 99 -2.14 10.05 14.61
N LYS A 100 -0.82 9.90 14.43
CA LYS A 100 0.15 10.06 15.51
C LYS A 100 0.14 11.45 16.16
N LYS A 101 -0.41 12.47 15.48
CA LYS A 101 -0.49 13.85 15.98
C LYS A 101 -1.83 14.19 16.62
N VAL A 102 -2.78 13.26 16.75
CA VAL A 102 -4.15 13.55 17.22
C VAL A 102 -4.22 14.27 18.57
N ASN A 103 -3.28 14.02 19.48
CA ASN A 103 -3.23 14.68 20.80
C ASN A 103 -2.56 16.07 20.79
N ILE A 104 -1.87 16.42 19.69
CA ILE A 104 -1.18 17.70 19.50
C ILE A 104 -2.00 18.61 18.58
N ASP A 105 -2.48 18.05 17.48
CA ASP A 105 -3.30 18.72 16.47
C ASP A 105 -4.48 17.80 16.07
N PRO A 106 -5.60 17.89 16.81
CA PRO A 106 -6.79 17.10 16.52
C PRO A 106 -7.39 17.42 15.15
N VAL A 107 -7.20 18.63 14.62
CA VAL A 107 -7.78 19.07 13.34
C VAL A 107 -7.11 18.32 12.18
N ILE A 108 -5.78 18.19 12.20
CA ILE A 108 -5.04 17.38 11.22
C ILE A 108 -5.50 15.92 11.25
N ALA A 109 -5.68 15.35 12.45
CA ALA A 109 -6.11 13.96 12.59
C ALA A 109 -7.56 13.72 12.12
N LEU A 110 -8.48 14.66 12.36
CA LEU A 110 -9.85 14.59 11.84
C LEU A 110 -9.87 14.66 10.31
N GLY A 111 -9.06 15.55 9.72
CA GLY A 111 -8.89 15.61 8.26
C GLY A 111 -8.33 14.32 7.67
N ALA A 112 -7.41 13.66 8.37
CA ALA A 112 -6.87 12.36 7.97
C ALA A 112 -7.91 11.24 8.10
N LEU A 113 -8.74 11.27 9.15
CA LEU A 113 -9.82 10.29 9.35
C LEU A 113 -10.84 10.34 8.20
N GLY A 114 -11.19 11.55 7.75
CA GLY A 114 -12.09 11.74 6.61
C GLY A 114 -11.56 11.17 5.28
N LYS A 115 -10.24 10.98 5.16
CA LYS A 115 -9.59 10.38 3.97
C LYS A 115 -9.23 8.91 4.14
N TYR A 116 -9.33 8.37 5.36
CA TYR A 116 -8.81 7.04 5.68
C TYR A 116 -9.52 5.95 4.90
N GLN A 117 -10.86 5.96 4.91
CA GLN A 117 -11.65 4.96 4.19
C GLN A 117 -11.37 4.99 2.68
N ASP A 118 -11.39 6.18 2.07
CA ASP A 118 -11.08 6.35 0.64
C ASP A 118 -9.68 5.89 0.30
N THR A 119 -8.71 6.07 1.20
CA THR A 119 -7.33 5.61 0.99
C THR A 119 -7.23 4.10 1.03
N ILE A 120 -7.90 3.44 1.98
CA ILE A 120 -7.93 1.98 2.06
C ILE A 120 -8.64 1.39 0.84
N MET A 121 -9.75 2.00 0.41
CA MET A 121 -10.43 1.62 -0.83
C MET A 121 -9.53 1.81 -2.04
N GLY A 122 -8.83 2.94 -2.16
CA GLY A 122 -7.90 3.20 -3.26
C GLY A 122 -6.74 2.20 -3.34
N ILE A 123 -6.23 1.70 -2.20
CA ILE A 123 -5.25 0.61 -2.19
C ILE A 123 -5.89 -0.68 -2.74
N SER A 124 -7.09 -1.03 -2.26
CA SER A 124 -7.81 -2.22 -2.70
C SER A 124 -8.11 -2.18 -4.20
N ASP A 125 -8.61 -1.05 -4.69
CA ASP A 125 -8.96 -0.84 -6.10
C ASP A 125 -7.73 -0.93 -7.00
N ALA A 126 -6.60 -0.33 -6.59
CA ALA A 126 -5.36 -0.42 -7.36
C ALA A 126 -4.79 -1.85 -7.40
N VAL A 127 -4.90 -2.61 -6.30
CA VAL A 127 -4.53 -4.03 -6.27
C VAL A 127 -5.45 -4.83 -7.18
N GLU A 128 -6.76 -4.62 -7.12
CA GLU A 128 -7.74 -5.31 -7.96
C GLU A 128 -7.56 -4.99 -9.45
N ALA A 129 -7.22 -3.74 -9.79
CA ALA A 129 -6.88 -3.34 -11.14
C ALA A 129 -5.64 -4.09 -11.66
N LEU A 130 -4.60 -4.28 -10.84
CA LEU A 130 -3.45 -5.12 -11.18
C LEU A 130 -3.86 -6.57 -11.39
N LYS A 131 -4.69 -7.15 -10.51
CA LYS A 131 -5.20 -8.53 -10.68
C LYS A 131 -5.90 -8.72 -12.02
N ASN A 132 -6.81 -7.80 -12.34
CA ASN A 132 -7.56 -7.84 -13.59
C ASN A 132 -6.63 -7.72 -14.80
N GLN A 133 -5.60 -6.87 -14.72
CA GLN A 133 -4.64 -6.73 -15.80
C GLN A 133 -3.79 -8.01 -16.00
N PHE A 134 -3.32 -8.64 -14.91
CA PHE A 134 -2.62 -9.93 -15.01
C PHE A 134 -3.53 -11.02 -15.58
N PHE A 135 -4.79 -11.06 -15.16
CA PHE A 135 -5.78 -12.01 -15.68
C PHE A 135 -6.03 -11.82 -17.19
N ILE A 136 -6.23 -10.58 -17.66
CA ILE A 136 -6.41 -10.27 -19.09
C ILE A 136 -5.20 -10.71 -19.92
N LEU A 137 -3.99 -10.59 -19.35
CA LEU A 137 -2.73 -10.98 -20.00
C LEU A 137 -2.42 -12.48 -19.88
N GLY A 138 -3.30 -13.28 -19.26
CA GLY A 138 -3.08 -14.72 -19.06
C GLY A 138 -1.94 -15.05 -18.08
N ILE A 139 -1.56 -14.10 -17.22
CA ILE A 139 -0.49 -14.29 -16.23
C ILE A 139 -1.06 -14.99 -14.99
N THR A 140 -0.47 -16.14 -14.66
CA THR A 140 -0.78 -16.89 -13.43
C THR A 140 0.48 -17.17 -12.63
N TYR A 141 0.31 -17.27 -11.32
CA TYR A 141 1.39 -17.51 -10.36
C TYR A 141 1.19 -18.81 -9.60
N ALA A 142 2.27 -19.57 -9.36
CA ALA A 142 2.22 -20.68 -8.42
C ALA A 142 2.08 -20.16 -6.98
N SER A 143 1.54 -20.97 -6.06
CA SER A 143 1.31 -20.56 -4.66
C SER A 143 2.57 -20.18 -3.88
N THR A 144 3.74 -20.60 -4.35
CA THR A 144 5.06 -20.26 -3.79
C THR A 144 5.59 -18.92 -4.30
N GLU A 145 5.07 -18.42 -5.42
CA GLU A 145 5.50 -17.17 -6.04
C GLU A 145 4.91 -15.96 -5.31
N GLY A 146 5.65 -14.84 -5.26
CA GLY A 146 5.17 -13.61 -4.63
C GLY A 146 3.88 -13.08 -5.27
N GLY A 147 3.74 -13.25 -6.59
CA GLY A 147 2.58 -12.80 -7.34
C GLY A 147 1.31 -13.63 -7.12
N ALA A 148 1.35 -14.71 -6.35
CA ALA A 148 0.18 -15.55 -6.05
C ALA A 148 -1.01 -14.75 -5.51
N MET A 149 -0.76 -13.65 -4.80
CA MET A 149 -1.80 -12.75 -4.30
C MET A 149 -2.64 -12.10 -5.41
N PHE A 150 -2.15 -12.09 -6.65
CA PHE A 150 -2.83 -11.51 -7.80
C PHE A 150 -3.64 -12.51 -8.64
N ASN A 151 -3.57 -13.80 -8.33
CA ASN A 151 -4.44 -14.78 -8.99
C ASN A 151 -5.91 -14.45 -8.69
N LYS A 152 -6.79 -14.62 -9.70
CA LYS A 152 -8.24 -14.67 -9.44
C LYS A 152 -8.56 -15.99 -8.73
N ASN A 153 -9.37 -15.89 -7.69
CA ASN A 153 -10.00 -17.04 -7.06
C ASN A 153 -11.14 -17.57 -7.92
#